data_AF-A0A942H5Y8-F1
#
_entry.id   AF-A0A942H5Y8-F1
#
_cell.length_a   1.000
_cell.length_b   1.000
_cell.length_c   1.000
_cell.angle_alpha   90.00
_cell.angle_beta   90.00
_cell.angle_gamma   90.00
#
_symmetry.space_group_name_H-M   'P 1'
#
loop_
_entity.id
_entity.type
_entity.pdbx_description
1 polymer ?
#
loop_
_entity_poly.entity_id
_entity_poly.type
_entity_poly.pdbx_seq_one_letter_code
_entity_poly.pdbx_strand_id
1 'polypeptide(L)'
;MKRFKFSLQTLHDLREQERETAERELGKAIAAVAEATAKIEALLNAIVQAVAAHAANLRVKEVNAREAQMHTEYIATLEQQLAEARACHAALEREREVKLQELIKASAAAEATAKLREQYYARYISELAREEQNLMDELATIATVRRLQGAS
;
A
#
# COMPACT_ATOMS: atom_id res chain seq x y z
N MET A 1 -38.99 -8.47 -7.71
CA MET A 1 -37.70 -9.11 -7.97
C MET A 1 -36.87 -9.15 -6.69
N LYS A 2 -36.32 -10.30 -6.31
CA LYS A 2 -35.44 -10.42 -5.14
C LYS A 2 -34.15 -9.64 -5.43
N ARG A 3 -33.67 -8.80 -4.50
CA ARG A 3 -32.39 -8.09 -4.64
C ARG A 3 -31.21 -9.05 -4.51
N PHE A 4 -30.12 -8.80 -5.23
CA PHE A 4 -28.85 -9.53 -5.06
C PHE A 4 -28.37 -9.45 -3.61
N LYS A 5 -28.00 -10.59 -3.03
CA LYS A 5 -27.40 -10.69 -1.71
C LYS A 5 -26.16 -11.56 -1.79
N PHE A 6 -24.99 -10.96 -1.58
CA PHE A 6 -23.75 -11.69 -1.46
C PHE A 6 -23.54 -12.11 -0.01
N SER A 7 -23.53 -13.41 0.25
CA SER A 7 -23.42 -13.98 1.61
C SER A 7 -22.10 -13.63 2.30
N LEU A 8 -21.05 -13.34 1.52
CA LEU A 8 -19.71 -12.99 2.01
C LEU A 8 -19.43 -11.48 1.93
N GLN A 9 -20.46 -10.63 1.86
CA GLN A 9 -20.27 -9.17 1.75
C GLN A 9 -19.44 -8.62 2.91
N THR A 10 -19.74 -8.98 4.15
CA THR A 10 -18.98 -8.53 5.32
C THR A 10 -17.51 -8.96 5.27
N LEU A 11 -17.23 -10.16 4.76
CA LEU A 11 -15.86 -10.64 4.60
C LEU A 11 -15.14 -9.84 3.51
N HIS A 12 -15.80 -9.55 2.39
CA HIS A 12 -15.25 -8.73 1.32
C HIS A 12 -14.91 -7.31 1.82
N ASP A 13 -15.84 -6.67 2.53
CA ASP A 13 -15.63 -5.33 3.10
C ASP A 13 -14.45 -5.31 4.08
N LEU A 14 -14.32 -6.36 4.92
CA LEU A 14 -13.18 -6.52 5.82
C LEU A 14 -11.85 -6.64 5.05
N ARG A 15 -11.81 -7.44 3.97
CA ARG A 15 -10.58 -7.62 3.16
C ARG A 15 -10.18 -6.35 2.43
N GLU A 16 -11.13 -5.56 1.94
CA GLU A 16 -10.84 -4.23 1.40
C GLU A 16 -10.26 -3.30 2.47
N GLN A 17 -10.86 -3.28 3.68
CA GLN A 17 -10.34 -2.47 4.78
C GLN A 17 -8.92 -2.88 5.22
N GLU A 18 -8.63 -4.19 5.23
CA GLU A 18 -7.28 -4.70 5.49
C GLU A 18 -6.29 -4.25 4.41
N ARG A 19 -6.68 -4.29 3.14
CA ARG A 19 -5.86 -3.79 2.01
C ARG A 19 -5.56 -2.30 2.15
N GLU A 20 -6.59 -1.47 2.39
CA GLU A 20 -6.43 -0.03 2.60
C GLU A 20 -5.56 0.29 3.82
N THR A 21 -5.63 -0.53 4.87
CA THR A 21 -4.78 -0.37 6.05
C THR A 21 -3.33 -0.71 5.72
N ALA A 22 -3.07 -1.83 5.04
CA ALA A 22 -1.73 -2.20 4.61
C ALA A 22 -1.12 -1.16 3.65
N GLU A 23 -1.92 -0.56 2.77
CA GLU A 23 -1.48 0.51 1.86
C GLU A 23 -1.04 1.76 2.62
N ARG A 24 -1.81 2.17 3.65
CA ARG A 24 -1.44 3.29 4.52
C ARG A 24 -0.17 3.01 5.32
N GLU A 25 -0.01 1.80 5.86
CA GLU A 25 1.19 1.42 6.60
C GLU A 25 2.43 1.38 5.70
N LEU A 26 2.30 0.89 4.46
CA LEU A 26 3.38 0.97 3.47
C LEU A 26 3.74 2.43 3.15
N GLY A 27 2.74 3.30 3.00
CA GLY A 27 2.97 4.74 2.80
C GLY A 27 3.78 5.38 3.92
N LYS A 28 3.49 5.03 5.18
CA LYS A 28 4.28 5.49 6.34
C LYS A 28 5.72 4.97 6.30
N ALA A 29 5.91 3.70 5.96
CA ALA A 29 7.25 3.11 5.87
C ALA A 29 8.09 3.75 4.75
N ILE A 30 7.47 4.06 3.60
CA ILE A 30 8.13 4.80 2.50
C ILE A 30 8.55 6.20 2.96
N ALA A 31 7.67 6.92 3.66
CA ALA A 31 8.00 8.25 4.18
C ALA A 31 9.17 8.20 5.19
N ALA A 32 9.17 7.21 6.09
CA ALA A 32 10.25 7.03 7.06
C ALA A 32 11.60 6.72 6.40
N VAL A 33 11.61 5.88 5.36
CA VAL A 33 12.80 5.64 4.55
C VAL A 33 13.30 6.93 3.89
N ALA A 34 12.40 7.71 3.29
CA ALA A 34 12.76 8.97 2.63
C ALA A 34 13.37 9.98 3.62
N GLU A 35 12.80 10.08 4.83
CA GLU A 35 13.35 10.93 5.89
C GLU A 35 14.74 10.46 6.35
N ALA A 36 14.93 9.15 6.50
CA ALA A 36 16.23 8.59 6.87
C ALA A 36 17.30 8.84 5.78
N THR A 37 16.92 8.74 4.51
CA THR A 37 17.79 9.09 3.37
C THR A 37 18.18 10.56 3.40
N ALA A 38 17.23 11.47 3.60
CA ALA A 38 17.50 12.89 3.71
C ALA A 38 18.44 13.22 4.89
N LYS A 39 18.29 12.51 6.03
CA LYS A 39 19.21 12.64 7.17
C LYS A 39 20.63 12.20 6.82
N ILE A 40 20.79 11.09 6.10
CA ILE A 40 22.10 10.61 5.63
C ILE A 40 22.75 11.64 4.71
N GLU A 41 22.00 12.20 3.75
CA GLU A 41 22.50 13.23 2.84
C GLU A 41 22.92 14.50 3.60
N ALA A 42 22.13 14.95 4.57
CA ALA A 42 22.46 16.09 5.41
C ALA A 42 23.77 15.87 6.19
N LEU A 43 23.96 14.68 6.77
CA LEU A 43 25.20 14.31 7.49
C LEU A 43 26.41 14.25 6.56
N LEU A 44 26.26 13.68 5.36
CA LEU A 44 27.33 13.66 4.35
C LEU A 44 27.74 15.09 3.96
N ASN A 45 26.77 15.97 3.72
CA ASN A 45 27.04 17.37 3.41
C ASN A 45 27.75 18.08 4.57
N ALA A 46 27.32 17.83 5.81
CA ALA A 46 27.96 18.39 7.00
C ALA A 46 29.42 17.92 7.16
N ILE A 47 29.71 16.64 6.90
CA ILE A 47 31.07 16.10 6.90
C ILE A 47 31.93 16.78 5.84
N VAL A 48 31.43 16.90 4.59
CA VAL A 48 32.17 17.56 3.50
C VAL A 48 32.49 19.01 3.87
N GLN A 49 31.53 19.75 4.43
CA GLN A 49 31.75 21.12 4.87
C GLN A 49 32.76 21.21 6.03
N ALA A 50 32.65 20.32 7.01
CA ALA A 50 33.58 20.27 8.15
C ALA A 50 35.02 19.98 7.72
N VAL A 51 35.20 19.03 6.80
CA VAL A 51 36.51 18.70 6.22
C VAL A 51 37.07 19.86 5.40
N ALA A 52 36.24 20.50 4.57
CA ALA A 52 36.65 21.67 3.78
C ALA A 52 37.06 22.85 4.66
N ALA A 53 36.30 23.14 5.72
CA ALA A 53 36.63 24.18 6.69
C ALA A 53 37.94 23.87 7.42
N HIS A 54 38.12 22.63 7.87
CA HIS A 54 39.36 22.20 8.52
C HIS A 54 40.58 22.34 7.59
N ALA A 55 40.45 21.91 6.32
CA ALA A 55 41.50 22.03 5.32
C ALA A 55 41.84 23.49 4.97
N ALA A 56 40.85 24.37 4.92
CA ALA A 56 41.05 25.80 4.70
C ALA A 56 41.84 26.43 5.86
N ASN A 57 41.45 26.14 7.10
CA ASN A 57 42.11 26.68 8.29
C ASN A 57 43.59 26.23 8.36
N LEU A 58 43.89 24.97 8.04
CA LEU A 58 45.26 24.44 7.99
C LEU A 58 46.17 25.18 6.98
N ARG A 59 45.60 25.65 5.85
CA ARG A 59 46.37 26.39 4.82
C ARG A 59 46.78 27.79 5.27
N VAL A 60 46.02 28.42 6.16
CA VAL A 60 46.27 29.79 6.63
C VAL A 60 47.30 29.83 7.78
N LYS A 61 47.77 28.67 8.29
CA LYS A 61 48.70 28.53 9.44
C LYS A 61 48.18 29.16 10.75
N GLU A 62 46.91 29.52 10.83
CA GLU A 62 46.29 30.14 12.02
C GLU A 62 45.76 29.12 13.04
N VAL A 63 45.84 27.82 12.76
CA VAL A 63 45.20 26.80 13.59
C VAL A 63 46.03 26.47 14.82
N ASN A 64 45.47 26.74 15.99
CA ASN A 64 46.00 26.21 17.25
C ASN A 64 45.75 24.69 17.32
N ALA A 65 46.66 23.92 17.90
CA ALA A 65 46.53 22.46 18.07
C ALA A 65 45.19 22.05 18.72
N ARG A 66 44.66 22.87 19.62
CA ARG A 66 43.34 22.66 20.24
C ARG A 66 42.19 22.75 19.25
N GLU A 67 42.23 23.69 18.31
CA GLU A 67 41.19 23.85 17.28
C GLU A 67 41.25 22.72 16.26
N ALA A 68 42.45 22.27 15.88
CA ALA A 68 42.63 21.10 15.02
C ALA A 68 42.03 19.83 15.65
N GLN A 69 42.24 19.64 16.95
CA GLN A 69 41.66 18.53 17.69
C GLN A 69 40.13 18.63 17.73
N MET A 70 39.56 19.79 18.03
CA MET A 70 38.10 20.00 18.03
C MET A 70 37.46 19.69 16.67
N HIS A 71 38.09 20.10 15.56
CA HIS A 71 37.59 19.77 14.23
C HIS A 71 37.61 18.27 13.95
N THR A 72 38.66 17.58 14.38
CA THR A 72 38.81 16.13 14.19
C THR A 72 37.78 15.37 15.01
N GLU A 73 37.57 15.75 16.28
CA GLU A 73 36.53 15.19 17.15
C GLU A 73 35.14 15.44 16.57
N TYR A 74 34.88 16.64 16.07
CA TYR A 74 33.60 16.96 15.42
C TYR A 74 33.35 16.08 14.19
N ILE A 75 34.33 15.93 13.29
CA ILE A 75 34.21 15.06 12.12
C ILE A 75 33.95 13.61 12.57
N ALA A 76 34.69 13.10 13.56
CA ALA A 76 34.47 11.75 14.09
C ALA A 76 33.05 11.56 14.64
N THR A 77 32.51 12.56 15.36
CA THR A 77 31.11 12.48 15.83
C THR A 77 30.10 12.47 14.68
N LEU A 78 30.32 13.24 13.61
CA LEU A 78 29.46 13.21 12.44
C LEU A 78 29.54 11.85 11.71
N GLU A 79 30.72 11.26 11.62
CA GLU A 79 30.91 9.91 11.05
C GLU A 79 30.20 8.83 11.86
N GLN A 80 30.24 8.92 13.18
CA GLN A 80 29.48 8.04 14.06
C GLN A 80 27.97 8.20 13.84
N GLN A 81 27.46 9.44 13.82
CA GLN A 81 26.05 9.72 13.53
C GLN A 81 25.63 9.20 12.14
N LEU A 82 26.50 9.29 11.14
CA LEU A 82 26.27 8.75 9.81
C LEU A 82 26.17 7.23 9.82
N ALA A 83 27.04 6.55 10.57
CA ALA A 83 26.99 5.09 10.72
C ALA A 83 25.67 4.65 11.38
N GLU A 84 25.25 5.33 12.44
CA GLU A 84 23.97 5.10 13.11
C GLU A 84 22.78 5.37 12.19
N ALA A 85 22.80 6.47 11.44
CA ALA A 85 21.76 6.82 10.48
C ALA A 85 21.63 5.77 9.35
N ARG A 86 22.76 5.24 8.86
CA ARG A 86 22.78 4.16 7.87
C ARG A 86 22.21 2.85 8.43
N ALA A 87 22.53 2.52 9.67
CA ALA A 87 21.97 1.34 10.33
C ALA A 87 20.46 1.47 10.50
N CYS A 88 19.97 2.65 10.91
CA CYS A 88 18.56 2.96 11.02
C CYS A 88 17.85 2.88 9.65
N HIS A 89 18.41 3.50 8.62
CA HIS A 89 17.90 3.42 7.25
C HIS A 89 17.78 1.97 6.76
N ALA A 90 18.80 1.14 7.00
CA ALA A 90 18.76 -0.27 6.64
C ALA A 90 17.67 -1.05 7.38
N ALA A 91 17.36 -0.70 8.64
CA ALA A 91 16.23 -1.29 9.37
C ALA A 91 14.88 -0.85 8.79
N LEU A 92 14.72 0.44 8.47
CA LEU A 92 13.51 0.99 7.85
C LEU A 92 13.25 0.42 6.45
N GLU A 93 14.30 0.20 5.66
CA GLU A 93 14.21 -0.48 4.36
C GLU A 93 13.64 -1.91 4.50
N ARG A 94 14.10 -2.66 5.51
CA ARG A 94 13.57 -4.00 5.79
C ARG A 94 12.12 -3.93 6.24
N GLU A 95 11.76 -2.96 7.06
CA GLU A 95 10.38 -2.74 7.48
C GLU A 95 9.47 -2.40 6.29
N ARG A 96 9.92 -1.52 5.39
CA ARG A 96 9.21 -1.21 4.14
C ARG A 96 8.94 -2.46 3.33
N GLU A 97 9.93 -3.35 3.20
CA GLU A 97 9.75 -4.61 2.48
C GLU A 97 8.72 -5.52 3.17
N VAL A 98 8.74 -5.62 4.50
CA VAL A 98 7.71 -6.35 5.25
C VAL A 98 6.32 -5.78 4.97
N LYS A 99 6.16 -4.45 5.00
CA LYS A 99 4.89 -3.77 4.70
C LYS A 99 4.42 -3.99 3.26
N LEU A 100 5.36 -4.04 2.31
CA LEU A 100 5.04 -4.38 0.93
C LEU A 100 4.48 -5.81 0.81
N GLN A 101 5.11 -6.78 1.49
CA GLN A 101 4.62 -8.16 1.50
C GLN A 101 3.26 -8.30 2.19
N GLU A 102 2.99 -7.52 3.23
CA GLU A 102 1.67 -7.43 3.86
C GLU A 102 0.61 -6.92 2.89
N LEU A 103 0.90 -5.83 2.14
CA LEU A 103 0.00 -5.28 1.14
C LEU A 103 -0.28 -6.27 0.01
N ILE A 104 0.73 -6.99 -0.48
CA ILE A 104 0.56 -8.01 -1.53
C ILE A 104 -0.42 -9.09 -1.05
N LYS A 105 -0.24 -9.60 0.18
CA LYS A 105 -1.13 -10.62 0.76
C LYS A 105 -2.56 -10.10 0.94
N ALA A 106 -2.72 -8.89 1.47
CA ALA A 106 -4.03 -8.27 1.68
C ALA A 106 -4.74 -8.03 0.34
N SER A 107 -4.01 -7.57 -0.67
CA SER A 107 -4.53 -7.33 -2.03
C SER A 107 -5.01 -8.63 -2.68
N ALA A 108 -4.23 -9.71 -2.58
CA ALA A 108 -4.62 -11.01 -3.11
C ALA A 108 -5.90 -11.55 -2.43
N ALA A 109 -6.03 -11.36 -1.11
CA ALA A 109 -7.22 -11.77 -0.37
C ALA A 109 -8.46 -10.94 -0.77
N ALA A 110 -8.30 -9.62 -0.92
CA ALA A 110 -9.35 -8.73 -1.39
C ALA A 110 -9.81 -9.12 -2.81
N GLU A 111 -8.88 -9.32 -3.74
CA GLU A 111 -9.16 -9.71 -5.12
C GLU A 111 -9.89 -11.07 -5.19
N ALA A 112 -9.51 -12.04 -4.37
CA ALA A 112 -10.20 -13.33 -4.30
C ALA A 112 -11.68 -13.17 -3.91
N THR A 113 -11.98 -12.32 -2.92
CA THR A 113 -13.37 -12.06 -2.52
C THR A 113 -14.14 -11.24 -3.56
N ALA A 114 -13.48 -10.32 -4.27
CA ALA A 114 -14.08 -9.56 -5.37
C ALA A 114 -14.49 -10.49 -6.52
N LYS A 115 -13.59 -11.39 -6.95
CA LYS A 115 -13.88 -12.40 -7.98
C LYS A 115 -15.03 -13.32 -7.59
N LEU A 116 -15.08 -13.76 -6.34
CA LEU A 116 -16.22 -14.55 -5.83
C LEU A 116 -17.52 -13.76 -5.93
N ARG A 117 -17.53 -12.48 -5.54
CA ARG A 117 -18.71 -11.62 -5.64
C ARG A 117 -19.18 -11.47 -7.09
N GLU A 118 -18.26 -11.25 -8.03
CA GLU A 118 -18.56 -11.17 -9.46
C GLU A 118 -19.20 -12.46 -9.99
N GLN A 119 -18.65 -13.63 -9.63
CA GLN A 119 -19.21 -14.92 -10.03
C GLN A 119 -20.62 -15.13 -9.47
N TYR A 120 -20.87 -14.78 -8.20
CA TYR A 120 -22.19 -14.87 -7.60
C TYR A 120 -23.18 -13.91 -8.26
N TYR A 121 -22.72 -12.71 -8.61
CA TYR A 121 -23.55 -11.74 -9.30
C TYR A 121 -23.93 -12.23 -10.70
N ALA A 122 -22.98 -12.77 -11.47
CA ALA A 122 -23.25 -13.35 -12.79
C ALA A 122 -24.29 -14.49 -12.71
N ARG A 123 -24.17 -15.36 -11.71
CA ARG A 123 -25.17 -16.43 -11.47
C ARG A 123 -26.54 -15.86 -11.15
N TYR A 124 -26.63 -14.89 -10.25
CA TYR A 124 -27.88 -14.24 -9.90
C TYR A 124 -28.57 -13.60 -11.12
N ILE A 125 -27.83 -12.92 -11.99
CA ILE A 125 -28.38 -12.36 -13.24
C ILE A 125 -28.89 -13.46 -14.17
N SER A 126 -28.15 -14.57 -14.31
CA SER A 126 -28.58 -15.70 -15.14
C SER A 126 -29.85 -16.39 -14.62
N GLU A 127 -29.98 -16.51 -13.30
CA GLU A 127 -31.16 -17.08 -12.66
C GLU A 127 -32.37 -16.15 -12.82
N LEU A 128 -32.19 -14.84 -12.62
CA LEU A 128 -33.24 -13.85 -12.82
C LEU A 128 -33.76 -13.87 -14.26
N ALA A 129 -32.88 -13.89 -15.25
CA ALA A 129 -33.27 -13.98 -16.66
C ALA A 129 -34.05 -15.27 -16.96
N ARG A 130 -33.67 -16.39 -16.34
CA ARG A 130 -34.38 -17.67 -16.49
C ARG A 130 -35.76 -17.63 -15.82
N GLU A 131 -35.88 -17.04 -14.63
CA GLU A 131 -37.17 -16.86 -13.96
C GLU A 131 -38.11 -15.96 -14.79
N GLU A 132 -37.59 -14.87 -15.35
CA GLU A 132 -38.35 -13.97 -16.23
C GLU A 132 -38.83 -14.69 -17.50
N GLN A 133 -37.95 -15.46 -18.16
CA GLN A 133 -38.32 -16.23 -19.35
C GLN A 133 -39.40 -17.26 -19.04
N ASN A 134 -39.27 -18.02 -17.94
CA ASN A 134 -40.29 -18.99 -17.53
C ASN A 134 -41.64 -18.31 -17.29
N LEU A 135 -41.65 -17.14 -16.66
CA LEU A 135 -42.87 -16.38 -16.40
C LEU A 135 -43.53 -15.88 -17.70
N MET A 136 -42.74 -15.48 -18.70
CA MET A 136 -43.25 -15.13 -20.03
C MET A 136 -43.86 -16.33 -20.75
N ASP A 137 -43.20 -17.50 -20.68
CA ASP A 137 -43.68 -18.73 -21.31
C ASP A 137 -44.99 -19.23 -20.67
N GLU A 138 -45.10 -19.14 -19.33
CA GLU A 138 -46.34 -19.43 -18.59
C GLU A 138 -47.48 -18.50 -19.00
N LEU A 139 -47.23 -17.19 -19.08
CA LEU A 139 -48.23 -16.21 -19.52
C LEU A 139 -48.67 -16.45 -20.97
N ALA A 140 -47.74 -16.77 -21.86
CA ALA A 140 -48.03 -17.12 -23.24
C ALA A 140 -48.93 -18.37 -23.33
N THR A 141 -48.63 -19.40 -22.52
CA THR A 141 -49.42 -20.64 -22.43
C THR A 141 -50.84 -20.37 -21.91
N ILE A 142 -50.99 -19.54 -20.87
CA ILE A 142 -52.31 -19.15 -20.36
C ILE A 142 -53.10 -18.39 -21.43
N ALA A 143 -52.45 -17.47 -22.15
CA ALA A 143 -53.09 -16.68 -23.19
C ALA A 143 -53.56 -17.53 -24.38
N THR A 144 -52.77 -18.52 -24.80
CA THR A 144 -53.15 -19.44 -25.89
C THR A 144 -54.31 -20.35 -25.47
N VAL A 145 -54.29 -20.92 -24.25
CA VAL A 145 -55.39 -21.73 -23.71
C VAL A 145 -56.70 -20.92 -23.67
N ARG A 146 -56.65 -19.66 -23.21
CA ARG A 146 -57.84 -18.78 -23.21
C ARG A 146 -58.40 -18.52 -24.62
N ARG A 147 -57.54 -18.32 -25.62
CA ARG A 147 -58.01 -18.14 -27.01
C ARG A 147 -58.68 -19.39 -27.56
N LEU A 148 -58.15 -20.58 -27.26
CA LEU A 148 -58.72 -21.84 -27.70
C LEU A 148 -60.08 -22.12 -27.04
N GLN A 149 -60.24 -21.78 -25.76
CA GLN A 149 -61.51 -21.93 -25.03
C GLN A 149 -62.59 -20.91 -25.44
N GLY A 150 -62.20 -19.70 -25.87
CA GLY A 150 -63.14 -18.68 -26.36
C GLY A 150 -63.52 -18.80 -27.84
N ALA A 151 -62.96 -19.77 -28.57
CA ALA A 151 -63.26 -20.06 -29.97
C ALA A 151 -64.20 -21.29 -30.15
N SER A 152 -64.75 -21.81 -29.06
CA SER A 152 -65.82 -22.82 -29.01
C SER A 152 -67.15 -22.14 -28.69
#